data_AF-A0A7K5V422-F1
#
_entry.id   AF-A0A7K5V422-F1
#
_cell.length_a   1.000
_cell.length_b   1.000
_cell.length_c   1.000
_cell.angle_alpha   90.00
_cell.angle_beta   90.00
_cell.angle_gamma   90.00
#
_symmetry.space_group_name_H-M   'P 1'
#
loop_
_entity.id
_entity.type
_entity.pdbx_description
1 polymer ?
#
loop_
_entity_poly.entity_id
_entity_poly.type
_entity_poly.pdbx_seq_one_letter_code
_entity_poly.pdbx_strand_id
1 'polypeptide(L)'
;VCQLSLVSATPGAVGDALLLTRLERGRDPVSVRIPTECSEAPLSRVLQEFEQIQREQREANACTERREWWERRSRLDLRMESLIRSLDSEVLGCWRGLLLPRDPGKAPLEEQELSRLLRELRECGWDSP
;
A
#
# COMPACT_ATOMS: atom_id res chain seq x y z
N VAL A 1 10.23 -12.90 -1.50
CA VAL A 1 8.93 -12.49 -2.10
C VAL A 1 8.11 -11.96 -0.95
N CYS A 2 7.69 -10.69 -0.99
CA CYS A 2 6.79 -10.13 0.03
C CYS A 2 5.35 -10.41 -0.42
N GLN A 3 4.56 -11.12 0.40
CA GLN A 3 3.14 -11.33 0.13
C GLN A 3 2.35 -10.44 1.08
N LEU A 4 1.64 -9.44 0.53
CA LEU A 4 0.72 -8.62 1.30
C LEU A 4 -0.64 -9.32 1.30
N SER A 5 -1.14 -9.66 2.49
CA SER A 5 -2.44 -10.31 2.67
C SER A 5 -3.24 -9.53 3.70
N LEU A 6 -4.45 -9.13 3.36
CA LEU A 6 -5.37 -8.50 4.29
C LEU A 6 -6.10 -9.60 5.07
N VAL A 7 -6.05 -9.55 6.40
CA VAL A 7 -6.73 -10.51 7.26
C VAL A 7 -7.66 -9.74 8.19
N SER A 8 -8.97 -9.99 8.08
CA SER A 8 -9.96 -9.44 9.01
C SER A 8 -9.92 -10.21 10.32
N ALA A 9 -9.80 -9.51 11.46
CA ALA A 9 -9.89 -10.13 12.79
C ALA A 9 -11.29 -10.69 13.08
N THR A 10 -12.32 -10.18 12.39
CA THR A 10 -13.72 -10.60 12.48
C THR A 10 -14.26 -10.93 11.08
N PRO A 11 -14.93 -12.08 10.88
CA PRO A 11 -15.54 -12.40 9.60
C PRO A 11 -16.53 -11.30 9.18
N GLY A 12 -16.29 -10.67 8.03
CA GLY A 12 -17.21 -9.67 7.45
C GLY A 12 -17.04 -8.22 7.93
N ALA A 13 -16.16 -7.94 8.88
CA ALA A 13 -15.78 -6.56 9.21
C ALA A 13 -14.36 -6.29 8.72
N VAL A 14 -14.20 -5.21 7.95
CA VAL A 14 -12.87 -4.66 7.66
C VAL A 14 -12.35 -4.10 8.98
N GLY A 15 -11.42 -4.81 9.60
CA GLY A 15 -10.67 -4.25 10.70
C GLY A 15 -9.83 -3.10 10.16
N ASP A 16 -9.82 -1.97 10.84
CA ASP A 16 -8.95 -0.84 10.53
C ASP A 16 -7.52 -1.13 11.04
N ALA A 17 -7.00 -2.33 10.79
CA ALA A 17 -5.62 -2.69 11.04
C ALA A 17 -5.07 -3.53 9.89
N LEU A 18 -3.86 -3.21 9.44
CA LEU A 18 -3.14 -3.96 8.41
C LEU A 18 -2.13 -4.89 9.07
N LEU A 19 -2.19 -6.19 8.76
CA LEU A 19 -1.16 -7.16 9.16
C LEU A 19 -0.20 -7.35 7.98
N LEU A 20 1.07 -6.98 8.18
CA LEU A 20 2.12 -7.18 7.19
C LEU A 20 3.09 -8.24 7.67
N THR A 21 3.15 -9.37 6.96
CA THR A 21 4.09 -10.46 7.25
C THR A 21 5.08 -10.62 6.11
N ARG A 22 6.37 -10.47 6.42
CA ARG A 22 7.47 -10.72 5.50
C ARG A 22 7.97 -12.16 5.66
N LEU A 23 7.96 -12.90 4.56
CA LEU A 23 8.43 -14.28 4.50
C LEU A 23 9.66 -14.38 3.59
N GLU A 24 10.76 -14.89 4.12
CA GLU A 24 12.01 -15.10 3.40
C GLU A 24 12.52 -16.52 3.62
N ARG A 25 13.07 -17.14 2.57
CA ARG A 25 13.59 -18.51 2.65
C ARG A 25 14.75 -18.55 3.65
N GLY A 26 14.67 -19.45 4.63
CA GLY A 26 15.72 -19.66 5.62
C GLY A 26 15.82 -18.56 6.68
N ARG A 27 14.77 -17.74 6.85
CA ARG A 27 14.68 -16.72 7.90
C ARG A 27 13.35 -16.81 8.64
N ASP A 28 13.36 -16.31 9.86
CA ASP A 28 12.14 -16.23 10.67
C ASP A 28 11.16 -15.19 10.09
N PRO A 29 9.85 -15.47 10.08
CA PRO A 29 8.83 -14.53 9.66
C PRO A 29 8.84 -13.25 10.50
N VAL A 30 8.80 -12.09 9.85
CA VAL A 30 8.60 -10.80 10.52
C VAL A 30 7.16 -10.38 10.30
N SER A 31 6.39 -10.20 11.39
CA SER A 31 4.99 -9.76 11.33
C SER A 31 4.78 -8.47 12.09
N VAL A 32 4.08 -7.52 11.48
CA VAL A 32 3.73 -6.23 12.10
C VAL A 32 2.24 -5.98 11.93
N ARG A 33 1.60 -5.55 13.02
CA ARG A 33 0.23 -5.05 13.03
C ARG A 33 0.26 -3.53 13.01
N ILE A 34 -0.28 -2.94 11.95
CA ILE A 34 -0.35 -1.50 11.75
C ILE A 34 -1.79 -1.05 12.06
N PRO A 35 -2.04 -0.37 13.18
CA PRO A 35 -3.36 0.19 13.47
C PRO A 35 -3.63 1.40 12.57
N THR A 36 -4.76 1.40 11.88
CA THR A 36 -5.20 2.46 10.94
C THR A 36 -6.48 3.19 11.41
N GLU A 37 -7.09 2.76 12.52
CA GLU A 37 -8.32 3.32 13.10
C GLU A 37 -8.25 4.83 13.36
N CYS A 38 -7.06 5.32 13.74
CA CYS A 38 -6.84 6.73 14.11
C CYS A 38 -6.02 7.51 13.08
N SER A 39 -5.74 6.96 11.90
CA SER A 39 -5.02 7.71 10.85
C SER A 39 -5.96 8.63 10.07
N GLU A 40 -5.41 9.61 9.35
CA GLU A 40 -6.22 10.50 8.49
C GLU A 40 -6.94 9.75 7.36
N ALA A 41 -6.46 8.55 7.02
CA ALA A 41 -7.01 7.66 6.01
C ALA A 41 -7.14 6.23 6.56
N PRO A 42 -8.21 5.91 7.32
CA PRO A 42 -8.43 4.56 7.80
C PRO A 42 -8.49 3.57 6.64
N LEU A 43 -7.96 2.36 6.85
CA LEU A 43 -7.81 1.37 5.77
C LEU A 43 -9.15 1.02 5.12
N SER A 44 -10.23 0.96 5.91
CA SER A 44 -11.59 0.75 5.40
C SER A 44 -11.99 1.78 4.34
N ARG A 45 -11.66 3.06 4.53
CA ARG A 45 -11.94 4.14 3.56
C ARG A 45 -11.13 3.98 2.28
N VAL A 46 -9.85 3.64 2.40
CA VAL A 46 -8.97 3.37 1.24
C VAL A 46 -9.53 2.21 0.42
N LEU A 47 -9.97 1.12 1.07
CA LEU A 47 -10.54 -0.03 0.37
C LEU A 47 -11.89 0.29 -0.30
N GLN A 48 -12.75 1.08 0.34
CA GLN A 48 -14.01 1.52 -0.25
C GLN A 48 -13.77 2.36 -1.53
N GLU A 49 -12.81 3.28 -1.50
CA GLU A 49 -12.45 4.07 -2.69
C GLU A 49 -11.89 3.18 -3.81
N PHE A 50 -11.07 2.19 -3.46
CA PHE A 50 -10.58 1.20 -4.44
C PHE A 50 -11.73 0.44 -5.12
N GLU A 51 -12.70 -0.05 -4.35
CA GLU A 51 -13.88 -0.75 -4.88
C GLU A 51 -14.72 0.15 -5.78
N GLN A 52 -14.84 1.44 -5.43
CA GLN A 52 -15.55 2.42 -6.23
C GLN A 52 -14.83 2.69 -7.55
N ILE A 53 -13.50 2.86 -7.54
CA ILE A 53 -12.69 3.00 -8.76
C ILE A 53 -12.84 1.75 -9.64
N GLN A 54 -12.76 0.54 -9.07
CA GLN A 54 -12.96 -0.73 -9.79
C GLN A 54 -14.35 -0.84 -10.43
N ARG A 55 -15.39 -0.31 -9.78
CA ARG A 55 -16.75 -0.26 -10.32
C ARG A 55 -16.85 0.72 -11.48
N GLU A 56 -16.42 1.95 -11.29
CA GLU A 56 -16.46 2.99 -12.33
C GLU A 56 -15.56 2.65 -13.53
N GLN A 57 -14.44 1.94 -13.31
CA GLN A 57 -13.60 1.44 -14.39
C GLN A 57 -14.34 0.42 -15.26
N ARG A 58 -15.14 -0.47 -14.66
CA ARG A 58 -15.99 -1.41 -15.43
C ARG A 58 -17.03 -0.67 -16.26
N GLU A 59 -17.64 0.38 -15.71
CA GLU A 59 -18.60 1.22 -16.42
C GLU A 59 -17.95 2.02 -17.56
N ALA A 60 -16.76 2.60 -17.31
CA ALA A 60 -15.99 3.33 -18.31
C ALA A 60 -15.59 2.43 -19.48
N ASN A 61 -15.26 1.15 -19.23
CA ASN A 61 -14.94 0.19 -20.29
C ASN A 61 -16.12 -0.11 -21.22
N ALA A 62 -17.37 0.12 -20.79
CA ALA A 62 -18.55 -0.02 -21.62
C ALA A 62 -18.89 1.24 -22.42
N CYS A 63 -18.20 2.36 -22.19
CA CYS A 63 -18.40 3.61 -22.92
C CYS A 63 -17.81 3.53 -24.34
N THR A 64 -18.62 3.85 -25.34
CA THR A 64 -18.24 3.83 -26.76
C THR A 64 -17.88 5.22 -27.31
N GLU A 65 -18.25 6.29 -26.60
CA GLU A 65 -17.90 7.64 -27.01
C GLU A 65 -16.47 7.96 -26.58
N ARG A 66 -15.62 8.33 -27.55
CA ARG A 66 -14.17 8.40 -27.37
C ARG A 66 -13.76 9.47 -26.37
N ARG A 67 -14.37 10.66 -26.42
CA ARG A 67 -13.98 11.79 -25.56
C ARG A 67 -14.35 11.52 -24.10
N GLU A 68 -15.57 11.08 -23.88
CA GLU A 68 -16.11 10.68 -22.58
C GLU A 68 -15.33 9.49 -22.00
N TRP A 69 -14.98 8.51 -22.83
CA TRP A 69 -14.13 7.40 -22.41
C TRP A 69 -12.76 7.89 -21.89
N TRP A 70 -12.09 8.78 -22.64
CA TRP A 70 -10.81 9.35 -22.22
C TRP A 70 -10.95 10.18 -20.95
N GLU A 71 -11.93 11.08 -20.87
CA GLU A 71 -12.18 11.92 -19.69
C GLU A 71 -12.44 11.07 -18.44
N ARG A 72 -13.29 10.04 -18.55
CA ARG A 72 -13.58 9.10 -17.44
C ARG A 72 -12.32 8.34 -17.01
N ARG A 73 -11.55 7.81 -17.97
CA ARG A 73 -10.37 7.01 -17.67
C ARG A 73 -9.23 7.83 -17.07
N SER A 74 -9.00 9.05 -17.56
CA SER A 74 -8.04 9.98 -16.96
C SER A 74 -8.42 10.37 -15.53
N ARG A 75 -9.70 10.57 -15.24
CA ARG A 75 -10.17 10.84 -13.87
C ARG A 75 -9.95 9.64 -12.94
N LEU A 76 -10.19 8.43 -13.43
CA LEU A 76 -9.94 7.21 -12.67
C LEU A 76 -8.46 7.00 -12.38
N ASP A 77 -7.60 7.32 -13.34
CA ASP A 77 -6.14 7.24 -13.18
C ASP A 77 -5.63 8.17 -12.06
N LEU A 78 -6.06 9.44 -12.06
CA LEU A 78 -5.74 10.40 -11.01
C LEU A 78 -6.23 9.96 -9.62
N ARG A 79 -7.43 9.37 -9.55
CA ARG A 79 -7.97 8.83 -8.29
C ARG A 79 -7.17 7.63 -7.80
N MET A 80 -6.78 6.74 -8.71
CA MET A 80 -5.93 5.60 -8.37
C MET A 80 -4.55 6.04 -7.90
N GLU A 81 -3.94 7.03 -8.56
CA GLU A 81 -2.67 7.62 -8.13
C GLU A 81 -2.78 8.20 -6.70
N SER A 82 -3.81 9.00 -6.43
CA SER A 82 -4.06 9.56 -5.10
C SER A 82 -4.28 8.47 -4.06
N LEU A 83 -5.03 7.43 -4.41
CA LEU A 83 -5.29 6.30 -3.53
C LEU A 83 -4.01 5.55 -3.15
N ILE A 84 -3.17 5.25 -4.14
CA ILE A 84 -1.88 4.59 -3.93
C ILE A 84 -0.99 5.47 -3.05
N ARG A 85 -0.96 6.78 -3.29
CA ARG A 85 -0.21 7.72 -2.46
C ARG A 85 -0.67 7.71 -1.01
N SER A 86 -1.98 7.70 -0.75
CA SER A 86 -2.53 7.61 0.61
C SER A 86 -2.24 6.26 1.28
N LEU A 87 -2.30 5.15 0.54
CA LEU A 87 -1.90 3.83 1.07
C LEU A 87 -0.42 3.85 1.46
N ASP A 88 0.41 4.52 0.67
CA ASP A 88 1.85 4.60 0.88
C ASP A 88 2.21 5.49 2.07
N SER A 89 1.69 6.73 2.13
CA SER A 89 2.04 7.70 3.19
C SER A 89 1.29 7.46 4.50
N GLU A 90 -0.03 7.28 4.44
CA GLU A 90 -0.89 7.31 5.64
C GLU A 90 -1.10 5.93 6.27
N VAL A 91 -1.11 4.88 5.45
CA VAL A 91 -1.35 3.51 5.93
C VAL A 91 -0.02 2.80 6.19
N LEU A 92 0.86 2.75 5.20
CA LEU A 92 2.15 2.06 5.34
C LEU A 92 3.17 2.94 6.07
N GLY A 93 3.28 4.23 5.73
CA GLY A 93 4.19 5.16 6.38
C GLY A 93 5.63 4.62 6.44
N CYS A 94 6.20 4.53 7.65
CA CYS A 94 7.54 3.96 7.84
C CYS A 94 7.62 2.45 7.57
N TRP A 95 6.50 1.72 7.65
CA TRP A 95 6.46 0.26 7.45
C TRP A 95 6.64 -0.16 5.99
N ARG A 96 6.64 0.79 5.04
CA ARG A 96 7.01 0.54 3.63
C ARG A 96 8.36 -0.17 3.52
N GLY A 97 9.28 0.06 4.46
CA GLY A 97 10.57 -0.62 4.51
C GLY A 97 10.47 -2.15 4.55
N LEU A 98 9.39 -2.71 5.10
CA LEU A 98 9.15 -4.15 5.11
C LEU A 98 8.87 -4.73 3.73
N LEU A 99 8.38 -3.91 2.78
CA LEU A 99 8.13 -4.31 1.39
C LEU A 99 9.41 -4.31 0.55
N LEU A 100 10.43 -3.57 0.98
CA LEU A 100 11.68 -3.44 0.24
C LEU A 100 12.56 -4.68 0.34
N PRO A 101 13.33 -5.03 -0.70
CA PRO A 101 14.36 -6.06 -0.58
C PRO A 101 15.34 -5.74 0.55
N ARG A 102 15.70 -6.75 1.35
CA ARG A 102 16.63 -6.60 2.49
C ARG A 102 18.08 -6.43 2.02
N ASP A 103 18.35 -6.87 0.80
CA ASP A 103 19.62 -6.74 0.11
C ASP A 103 19.62 -5.41 -0.68
N PRO A 104 20.39 -4.40 -0.26
CA PRO A 104 20.47 -3.10 -0.92
C PRO A 104 20.82 -3.21 -2.42
N GLY A 105 21.63 -4.21 -2.79
CA GLY A 105 22.04 -4.44 -4.18
C GLY A 105 20.97 -5.07 -5.06
N LYS A 106 19.82 -5.44 -4.48
CA LYS A 106 18.65 -6.00 -5.19
C LYS A 106 17.40 -5.15 -4.99
N ALA A 107 17.51 -4.00 -4.33
CA ALA A 107 16.41 -3.06 -4.21
C ALA A 107 16.19 -2.39 -5.58
N PRO A 108 14.94 -2.33 -6.10
CA PRO A 108 14.62 -1.54 -7.30
C PRO A 108 14.55 -0.04 -7.00
N LEU A 109 14.95 0.39 -5.79
CA LEU A 109 14.97 1.78 -5.36
C LEU A 109 16.26 2.45 -5.83
N GLU A 110 16.15 3.71 -6.23
CA GLU A 110 17.33 4.55 -6.40
C GLU A 110 18.08 4.67 -5.05
N GLU A 111 19.41 4.71 -5.11
CA GLU A 111 20.29 4.67 -3.93
C GLU A 111 19.97 5.79 -2.91
N GLN A 112 19.46 6.93 -3.39
CA GLN A 112 18.97 8.03 -2.55
C GLN A 112 17.71 7.67 -1.76
N GLU A 113 16.74 6.99 -2.37
CA GLU A 113 15.49 6.62 -1.72
C GLU A 113 15.73 5.57 -0.63
N LEU A 114 16.59 4.58 -0.93
CA LEU A 114 17.01 3.59 0.06
C LEU A 114 17.71 4.25 1.25
N SER A 115 18.60 5.21 0.98
CA SER A 115 19.31 5.96 2.03
C SER A 115 18.36 6.75 2.92
N ARG A 116 17.34 7.38 2.32
CA ARG A 116 16.31 8.13 3.06
C ARG A 116 15.50 7.22 3.98
N LEU A 117 15.06 6.07 3.46
CA LEU A 117 14.23 5.11 4.19
C LEU A 117 15.00 4.42 5.32
N LEU A 118 16.26 4.06 5.11
CA LEU A 118 17.12 3.51 6.16
C LEU A 118 17.36 4.51 7.30
N ARG A 119 17.41 5.82 7.00
CA ARG A 119 17.50 6.86 8.02
C ARG A 119 16.21 6.95 8.85
N GLU A 120 15.06 7.00 8.19
CA GLU A 120 13.74 7.05 8.86
C GLU A 120 13.52 5.82 9.76
N LEU A 121 13.96 4.63 9.32
CA LEU A 121 13.88 3.40 10.12
C LEU A 121 14.80 3.46 11.37
N ARG A 122 16.00 4.01 11.26
CA ARG A 122 16.90 4.20 12.43
C ARG A 122 16.34 5.19 13.43
N GLU A 123 15.73 6.27 12.97
CA GLU A 123 15.04 7.24 13.83
C GLU A 123 13.88 6.59 14.61
N CYS A 124 13.31 5.51 14.06
CA CYS A 124 12.28 4.70 14.70
C CYS A 124 12.84 3.54 15.56
N GLY A 125 14.16 3.50 15.83
CA GLY A 125 14.81 2.51 16.69
C GLY A 125 15.14 1.18 16.02
N TRP A 126 15.23 1.14 14.69
CA TRP A 126 15.61 -0.06 13.94
C TRP A 126 17.12 -0.10 13.68
N ASP A 127 17.87 -0.87 14.49
CA ASP A 127 19.35 -0.85 14.49
C ASP A 127 20.02 -1.88 13.56
N SER A 128 19.34 -2.92 13.06
CA SER A 128 19.88 -3.78 11.99
C SER A 128 18.82 -4.66 11.30
N PRO A 129 19.09 -5.12 10.05
CA PRO A 129 18.41 -6.28 9.48
C PRO A 129 18.88 -7.58 10.14
#